data_AF-A0A847I9Y4-F1
#
_entry.id   AF-A0A847I9Y4-F1
#
_cell.length_a   1.000
_cell.length_b   1.000
_cell.length_c   1.000
_cell.angle_alpha   90.00
_cell.angle_beta   90.00
_cell.angle_gamma   90.00
#
_symmetry.space_group_name_H-M   'P 1'
#
loop_
_entity.id
_entity.type
_entity.pdbx_description
1 polymer ?
#
loop_
_entity_poly.entity_id
_entity_poly.type
_entity_poly.pdbx_seq_one_letter_code
_entity_poly.pdbx_strand_id
1 'polypeptide(L)'
;MTGLSVDGSRLVVLANGGRVFTLESADQTPELWWWTSRFGSPIWMNPGGAKVTPDMRAWSFSWLDPMYTSVLPLKQQGFWTDGAGHEQPVGGAGVTSVYTLSQRGDRIYILDPWLPGGDPLKPSSKRHAADYSYEMQGPVDGRFQATNLSTAGSTTLLINKYGDMYTRLWDFDMSGADTLFFSYTPEDQGDLKGAPNNFEGFFAQYPFLRDIFPTEFAKFQLPPPQWLKQPKIPGEITSTISIHQTGHRSAHRELRVEGRQNGKVGYWHKPVDPKTSWRFTPVAKAKLSSALLDNRAGDTTSLTLSPVSDVHYSGRDEDGWTISTREFDYATDVQPYTVCAGGSCVDLTAYIAPTPRPGWTPMGLTATPRLYQGFLRVDDEDKARIAASPALAKAVSALIPNGRMQNIIMTASTKEMTVFTLDKKMVKMRRN
;
A
#
# COMPACT_ATOMS: atom_id res chain seq x y z
N MET A 1 -24.92 10.05 10.77
CA MET A 1 -24.02 9.12 10.06
C MET A 1 -24.02 9.50 8.58
N THR A 2 -22.87 9.53 7.91
CA THR A 2 -22.72 9.90 6.50
C THR A 2 -22.23 8.75 5.62
N GLY A 3 -21.84 7.62 6.22
CA GLY A 3 -21.48 6.40 5.50
C GLY A 3 -21.13 5.27 6.47
N LEU A 4 -21.12 4.04 5.95
CA LEU A 4 -20.82 2.82 6.66
C LEU A 4 -20.07 1.87 5.72
N SER A 5 -19.07 1.16 6.24
CA SER A 5 -18.34 0.11 5.52
C SER A 5 -18.02 -1.02 6.50
N VAL A 6 -18.12 -2.26 6.04
CA VAL A 6 -17.94 -3.46 6.86
C VAL A 6 -17.00 -4.41 6.15
N ASP A 7 -16.13 -5.06 6.92
CA ASP A 7 -15.26 -6.11 6.41
C ASP A 7 -14.93 -7.10 7.54
N GLY A 8 -15.20 -8.38 7.30
CA GLY A 8 -15.16 -9.42 8.32
C GLY A 8 -15.97 -9.07 9.58
N SER A 9 -15.33 -9.16 10.73
CA SER A 9 -15.89 -8.89 12.06
C SER A 9 -15.83 -7.41 12.47
N ARG A 10 -15.43 -6.50 11.58
CA ARG A 10 -15.27 -5.07 11.91
C ARG A 10 -16.10 -4.17 11.01
N LEU A 11 -16.53 -3.06 11.60
CA LEU A 11 -17.38 -2.09 10.92
C LEU A 11 -16.90 -0.68 11.22
N VAL A 12 -16.89 0.17 10.19
CA VAL A 12 -16.59 1.60 10.31
C VAL A 12 -17.81 2.42 9.91
N VAL A 13 -18.12 3.43 10.71
CA VAL A 13 -19.07 4.48 10.35
C VAL A 13 -18.40 5.83 10.34
N LEU A 14 -18.81 6.66 9.39
CA LEU A 14 -18.49 8.08 9.39
C LEU A 14 -19.61 8.86 10.07
N ALA A 15 -19.28 9.65 11.08
CA ALA A 15 -20.21 10.53 11.76
C ALA A 15 -19.60 11.91 12.02
N ASN A 16 -20.42 12.90 12.39
CA ASN A 16 -19.96 14.22 12.85
C ASN A 16 -18.92 14.89 11.93
N GLY A 17 -19.26 15.05 10.64
CA GLY A 17 -18.37 15.67 9.66
C GLY A 17 -17.20 14.78 9.22
N GLY A 18 -17.43 13.46 9.15
CA GLY A 18 -16.47 12.50 8.60
C GLY A 18 -15.56 11.83 9.63
N ARG A 19 -15.76 12.04 10.94
CA ARG A 19 -15.02 11.34 11.99
C ARG A 19 -15.25 9.83 11.88
N VAL A 20 -14.15 9.09 11.95
CA VAL A 20 -14.12 7.63 11.90
C VAL A 20 -14.48 7.07 13.27
N PHE A 21 -15.52 6.23 13.30
CA PHE A 21 -15.87 5.38 14.43
C PHE A 21 -15.75 3.94 13.97
N THR A 22 -15.09 3.11 14.78
CA THR A 22 -14.95 1.68 14.51
C THR A 22 -15.68 0.89 15.57
N LEU A 23 -16.40 -0.13 15.10
CA LEU A 23 -16.97 -1.20 15.88
C LEU A 23 -16.12 -2.45 15.68
N GLU A 24 -15.64 -2.99 16.79
CA GLU A 24 -15.05 -4.32 16.88
C GLU A 24 -16.13 -5.37 17.15
N SER A 25 -15.90 -6.61 16.73
CA SER A 25 -16.78 -7.76 16.99
C SER A 25 -18.21 -7.58 16.46
N ALA A 26 -18.36 -6.97 15.28
CA ALA A 26 -19.65 -6.72 14.63
C ALA A 26 -20.40 -8.01 14.23
N ASP A 27 -19.70 -9.14 14.18
CA ASP A 27 -20.22 -10.49 13.97
C ASP A 27 -20.69 -11.17 15.27
N GLN A 28 -20.49 -10.54 16.42
CA GLN A 28 -20.90 -11.02 17.73
C GLN A 28 -22.18 -10.33 18.22
N THR A 29 -22.70 -10.76 19.37
CA THR A 29 -23.89 -10.16 19.98
C THR A 29 -23.62 -8.73 20.47
N PRO A 30 -24.64 -7.85 20.56
CA PRO A 30 -24.46 -6.44 20.90
C PRO A 30 -23.76 -6.15 22.24
N GLU A 31 -23.79 -7.09 23.17
CA GLU A 31 -23.10 -6.98 24.47
C GLU A 31 -21.58 -7.02 24.35
N LEU A 32 -21.05 -7.58 23.25
CA LEU A 32 -19.61 -7.65 22.95
C LEU A 32 -19.15 -6.55 22.00
N TRP A 33 -20.06 -5.69 21.53
CA TRP A 33 -19.74 -4.59 20.64
C TRP A 33 -18.92 -3.53 21.35
N TRP A 34 -17.76 -3.23 20.79
CA TRP A 34 -16.87 -2.19 21.29
C TRP A 34 -16.69 -1.08 20.27
N TRP A 35 -17.23 0.10 20.58
CA TRP A 35 -17.11 1.29 19.75
C TRP A 35 -15.97 2.20 20.22
N THR A 36 -15.19 2.71 19.27
CA THR A 36 -14.19 3.74 19.52
C THR A 36 -14.14 4.76 18.39
N SER A 37 -13.77 6.00 18.73
CA SER A 37 -13.54 7.10 17.77
C SER A 37 -12.10 7.62 17.84
N ARG A 38 -11.22 6.84 18.48
CA ARG A 38 -9.81 7.18 18.73
C ARG A 38 -8.88 6.60 17.66
N PHE A 39 -9.40 6.46 16.44
CA PHE A 39 -8.67 5.91 15.30
C PHE A 39 -7.41 6.75 15.04
N GLY A 40 -6.23 6.17 15.30
CA GLY A 40 -4.91 6.77 15.06
C GLY A 40 -3.92 6.59 16.22
N SER A 41 -2.67 6.96 15.96
CA SER A 41 -1.51 6.75 16.83
C SER A 41 -1.56 7.54 18.16
N PRO A 42 -1.04 6.96 19.26
CA PRO A 42 -0.55 5.58 19.36
C PRO A 42 -1.72 4.59 19.45
N ILE A 43 -1.73 3.55 18.59
CA ILE A 43 -2.60 2.35 18.65
C ILE A 43 -4.00 2.62 19.22
N TRP A 44 -4.91 3.19 18.43
CA TRP A 44 -6.28 3.49 18.88
C TRP A 44 -6.42 4.43 20.09
N MET A 45 -5.38 5.20 20.43
CA MET A 45 -5.42 6.13 21.55
C MET A 45 -5.44 7.59 21.11
N ASN A 46 -5.49 7.90 19.82
CA ASN A 46 -5.54 9.30 19.38
C ASN A 46 -6.87 9.97 19.79
N PRO A 47 -6.88 10.93 20.75
CA PRO A 47 -8.12 11.57 21.18
C PRO A 47 -8.76 12.44 20.07
N GLY A 48 -7.95 12.96 19.14
CA GLY A 48 -8.39 13.67 17.94
C GLY A 48 -9.03 12.75 16.90
N GLY A 49 -8.66 11.46 16.91
CA GLY A 49 -9.10 10.45 15.95
C GLY A 49 -8.67 10.77 14.51
N ALA A 50 -9.27 10.06 13.56
CA ALA A 50 -9.13 10.32 12.13
C ALA A 50 -10.46 10.79 11.54
N LYS A 51 -10.38 11.47 10.39
CA LYS A 51 -11.56 11.91 9.63
C LYS A 51 -11.37 11.62 8.16
N VAL A 52 -12.43 11.12 7.52
CA VAL A 52 -12.57 11.15 6.06
C VAL A 52 -13.18 12.49 5.67
N THR A 53 -12.42 13.31 4.94
CA THR A 53 -12.89 14.65 4.59
C THR A 53 -13.96 14.60 3.48
N PRO A 54 -14.93 15.54 3.47
CA PRO A 54 -16.05 15.51 2.50
C PRO A 54 -15.67 15.69 1.04
N ASP A 55 -14.46 16.18 0.75
CA ASP A 55 -13.91 16.33 -0.60
C ASP A 55 -13.35 15.03 -1.20
N MET A 56 -13.18 13.98 -0.38
CA MET A 56 -12.78 12.67 -0.87
C MET A 56 -13.88 12.09 -1.76
N ARG A 57 -13.47 11.56 -2.91
CA ARG A 57 -14.38 11.02 -3.93
C ARG A 57 -15.06 9.73 -3.47
N ALA A 58 -14.29 8.88 -2.80
CA ALA A 58 -14.73 7.59 -2.29
C ALA A 58 -13.91 7.21 -1.07
N TRP A 59 -14.44 6.30 -0.26
CA TRP A 59 -13.70 5.66 0.81
C TRP A 59 -14.23 4.25 1.04
N SER A 60 -13.40 3.39 1.61
CA SER A 60 -13.77 2.03 1.98
C SER A 60 -12.96 1.59 3.18
N PHE A 61 -13.52 0.68 3.96
CA PHE A 61 -12.86 0.05 5.10
C PHE A 61 -12.33 -1.33 4.72
N SER A 62 -11.23 -1.74 5.34
CA SER A 62 -10.60 -3.05 5.16
C SER A 62 -10.15 -3.61 6.51
N TRP A 63 -10.41 -4.90 6.72
CA TRP A 63 -9.96 -5.68 7.85
C TRP A 63 -9.32 -6.99 7.37
N LEU A 64 -8.03 -7.16 7.63
CA LEU A 64 -7.33 -8.42 7.39
C LEU A 64 -7.14 -9.14 8.73
N ASP A 65 -7.94 -10.19 8.92
CA ASP A 65 -8.01 -10.95 10.15
C ASP A 65 -6.88 -12.00 10.24
N PRO A 66 -6.08 -12.06 11.33
CA PRO A 66 -5.14 -13.14 11.55
C PRO A 66 -5.82 -14.47 11.82
N MET A 67 -7.04 -14.45 12.35
CA MET A 67 -7.89 -15.58 12.66
C MET A 67 -7.15 -16.76 13.30
N TYR A 68 -7.10 -16.74 14.64
CA TYR A 68 -6.56 -17.84 15.42
C TYR A 68 -7.63 -18.90 15.70
N THR A 69 -7.29 -20.16 15.42
CA THR A 69 -8.15 -21.34 15.69
C THR A 69 -7.77 -22.08 16.97
N SER A 70 -6.59 -21.79 17.52
CA SER A 70 -6.20 -22.16 18.86
C SER A 70 -5.16 -21.17 19.39
N VAL A 71 -5.24 -20.88 20.68
CA VAL A 71 -4.23 -20.09 21.40
C VAL A 71 -3.06 -20.97 21.85
N LEU A 72 -3.31 -22.27 22.06
CA LEU A 72 -2.32 -23.27 22.44
C LEU A 72 -2.60 -24.61 21.72
N PRO A 73 -1.76 -25.03 20.74
CA PRO A 73 -0.68 -24.25 20.11
C PRO A 73 -1.25 -23.07 19.31
N LEU A 74 -0.47 -22.00 19.13
CA LEU A 74 -0.83 -20.84 18.31
C LEU A 74 -1.07 -21.27 16.86
N LYS A 75 -2.34 -21.51 16.49
CA LYS A 75 -2.75 -21.94 15.15
C LYS A 75 -3.44 -20.80 14.42
N GLN A 76 -2.75 -20.25 13.43
CA GLN A 76 -3.24 -19.16 12.59
C GLN A 76 -3.85 -19.68 11.29
N GLN A 77 -4.86 -18.98 10.76
CA GLN A 77 -5.45 -19.27 9.44
C GLN A 77 -5.51 -18.03 8.52
N GLY A 78 -5.33 -16.82 9.04
CA GLY A 78 -5.18 -15.61 8.24
C GLY A 78 -3.79 -15.54 7.63
N PHE A 79 -3.71 -15.68 6.30
CA PHE A 79 -2.46 -15.57 5.54
C PHE A 79 -2.68 -14.79 4.25
N TRP A 80 -1.60 -14.20 3.77
CA TRP A 80 -1.52 -13.55 2.48
C TRP A 80 -0.31 -14.09 1.70
N THR A 81 -0.24 -13.80 0.41
CA THR A 81 0.85 -14.29 -0.46
C THR A 81 1.59 -13.11 -1.03
N ASP A 82 2.91 -13.08 -0.84
CA ASP A 82 3.77 -12.00 -1.31
C ASP A 82 4.08 -12.09 -2.82
N GLY A 83 4.84 -11.12 -3.33
CA GLY A 83 5.19 -11.04 -4.75
C GLY A 83 6.06 -12.20 -5.27
N ALA A 84 6.74 -12.93 -4.38
CA ALA A 84 7.53 -14.12 -4.71
C ALA A 84 6.75 -15.43 -4.53
N GLY A 85 5.51 -15.37 -4.02
CA GLY A 85 4.67 -16.54 -3.81
C GLY A 85 4.81 -17.17 -2.43
N HIS A 86 5.53 -16.55 -1.48
CA HIS A 86 5.58 -17.04 -0.11
C HIS A 86 4.28 -16.72 0.61
N GLU A 87 3.74 -17.70 1.32
CA GLU A 87 2.58 -17.51 2.19
C GLU A 87 3.04 -16.94 3.53
N GLN A 88 2.57 -15.73 3.86
CA GLN A 88 2.97 -14.96 5.03
C GLN A 88 1.81 -14.83 6.03
N PRO A 89 2.06 -15.01 7.33
CA PRO A 89 1.02 -14.85 8.34
C PRO A 89 0.64 -13.37 8.45
N VAL A 90 -0.65 -13.11 8.62
CA VAL A 90 -1.16 -11.78 8.99
C VAL A 90 -0.65 -11.39 10.39
N GLY A 91 -0.35 -10.11 10.61
CA GLY A 91 0.07 -9.58 11.91
C GLY A 91 -0.91 -9.90 13.04
N GLY A 92 -0.42 -10.09 14.27
CA GLY A 92 -1.24 -10.61 15.36
C GLY A 92 -2.38 -9.72 15.84
N ALA A 93 -2.29 -8.40 15.59
CA ALA A 93 -3.38 -7.46 15.84
C ALA A 93 -4.37 -7.36 14.66
N GLY A 94 -4.08 -8.05 13.56
CA GLY A 94 -4.65 -7.86 12.23
C GLY A 94 -4.44 -6.46 11.67
N VAL A 95 -4.88 -6.25 10.43
CA VAL A 95 -4.66 -4.98 9.72
C VAL A 95 -5.98 -4.28 9.48
N THR A 96 -6.13 -3.10 10.07
CA THR A 96 -7.35 -2.28 10.02
C THR A 96 -7.06 -1.00 9.29
N SER A 97 -7.63 -0.78 8.11
CA SER A 97 -7.32 0.41 7.33
C SER A 97 -8.56 1.00 6.69
N VAL A 98 -8.65 2.33 6.71
CA VAL A 98 -9.60 3.09 5.91
C VAL A 98 -8.85 3.67 4.72
N TYR A 99 -9.26 3.25 3.52
CA TYR A 99 -8.73 3.76 2.27
C TYR A 99 -9.62 4.89 1.77
N THR A 100 -9.01 5.99 1.33
CA THR A 100 -9.74 7.13 0.77
C THR A 100 -9.17 7.51 -0.58
N LEU A 101 -10.05 7.86 -1.51
CA LEU A 101 -9.71 8.24 -2.88
C LEU A 101 -9.81 9.76 -3.01
N SER A 102 -8.75 10.39 -3.52
CA SER A 102 -8.73 11.84 -3.75
C SER A 102 -9.88 12.31 -4.64
N GLN A 103 -10.25 13.59 -4.53
CA GLN A 103 -11.28 14.18 -5.39
C GLN A 103 -11.01 13.96 -6.88
N ARG A 104 -9.74 13.98 -7.29
CA ARG A 104 -9.29 13.75 -8.67
C ARG A 104 -9.24 12.27 -9.07
N GLY A 105 -9.29 11.35 -8.10
CA GLY A 105 -9.26 9.91 -8.37
C GLY A 105 -7.87 9.32 -8.59
N ASP A 106 -6.81 10.10 -8.36
CA ASP A 106 -5.42 9.75 -8.67
C ASP A 106 -4.53 9.49 -7.45
N ARG A 107 -5.02 9.74 -6.22
CA ARG A 107 -4.31 9.43 -4.98
C ARG A 107 -5.16 8.56 -4.07
N ILE A 108 -4.53 7.57 -3.43
CA ILE A 108 -5.16 6.70 -2.45
C ILE A 108 -4.43 6.88 -1.13
N TYR A 109 -5.14 7.43 -0.14
CA TYR A 109 -4.60 7.62 1.20
C TYR A 109 -5.06 6.52 2.14
N ILE A 110 -4.18 6.14 3.06
CA ILE A 110 -4.50 5.20 4.14
C ILE A 110 -4.60 5.95 5.45
N LEU A 111 -5.72 5.74 6.14
CA LEU A 111 -5.86 6.04 7.55
C LEU A 111 -5.80 4.70 8.29
N ASP A 112 -4.94 4.62 9.28
CA ASP A 112 -4.73 3.40 10.07
C ASP A 112 -4.71 3.73 11.57
N PRO A 113 -5.24 2.87 12.46
CA PRO A 113 -5.30 3.16 13.88
C PRO A 113 -3.93 3.14 14.59
N TRP A 114 -2.88 2.61 13.95
CA TRP A 114 -1.49 2.65 14.44
C TRP A 114 -0.74 3.88 13.93
N LEU A 115 -1.16 4.44 12.80
CA LEU A 115 -0.55 5.62 12.19
C LEU A 115 -1.18 6.92 12.70
N PRO A 116 -0.47 8.06 12.63
CA PRO A 116 -0.98 9.33 13.12
C PRO A 116 -2.37 9.66 12.58
N GLY A 117 -3.23 10.12 13.47
CA GLY A 117 -4.53 10.70 13.13
C GLY A 117 -4.43 12.23 13.07
N GLY A 118 -5.46 12.90 13.56
CA GLY A 118 -5.37 14.34 13.82
C GLY A 118 -4.29 14.66 14.86
N ASP A 119 -3.72 15.87 14.77
CA ASP A 119 -2.75 16.39 15.73
C ASP A 119 -3.44 16.54 17.10
N PRO A 120 -3.07 15.72 18.12
CA PRO A 120 -3.75 15.73 19.40
C PRO A 120 -3.54 17.04 20.18
N LEU A 121 -2.51 17.82 19.83
CA LEU A 121 -2.22 19.12 20.42
C LEU A 121 -2.99 20.26 19.73
N LYS A 122 -3.66 19.99 18.60
CA LYS A 122 -4.46 20.97 17.85
C LYS A 122 -5.85 20.44 17.48
N PRO A 123 -6.65 19.95 18.45
CA PRO A 123 -7.92 19.25 18.19
C PRO A 123 -9.00 20.12 17.51
N SER A 124 -8.91 21.46 17.61
CA SER A 124 -9.83 22.41 16.98
C SER A 124 -9.45 22.79 15.54
N SER A 125 -8.23 22.44 15.09
CA SER A 125 -7.72 22.84 13.79
C SER A 125 -8.23 21.92 12.67
N LYS A 126 -9.04 22.45 11.76
CA LYS A 126 -9.45 21.73 10.53
C LYS A 126 -8.28 21.19 9.72
N ARG A 127 -7.18 21.96 9.63
CA ARG A 127 -5.95 21.56 8.91
C ARG A 127 -5.26 20.32 9.49
N HIS A 128 -5.40 20.11 10.79
CA HIS A 128 -4.69 19.05 11.51
C HIS A 128 -5.67 17.97 12.01
N ALA A 129 -6.87 17.89 11.40
CA ALA A 129 -7.93 17.01 11.86
C ALA A 129 -7.78 15.55 11.39
N ALA A 130 -6.85 15.30 10.47
CA ALA A 130 -6.46 13.98 9.96
C ALA A 130 -5.05 14.07 9.36
N ASP A 131 -4.35 12.93 9.26
CA ASP A 131 -3.07 12.79 8.58
C ASP A 131 -3.28 11.98 7.29
N TYR A 132 -3.04 12.64 6.15
CA TYR A 132 -3.20 12.07 4.81
C TYR A 132 -1.84 11.90 4.11
N SER A 133 -0.79 11.64 4.86
CA SER A 133 0.55 11.50 4.28
C SER A 133 0.99 10.05 4.04
N TYR A 134 0.22 9.06 4.51
CA TYR A 134 0.42 7.66 4.10
C TYR A 134 -0.46 7.34 2.90
N GLU A 135 0.16 6.77 1.87
CA GLU A 135 -0.44 6.60 0.56
C GLU A 135 -0.02 5.27 -0.06
N MET A 136 -0.92 4.67 -0.83
CA MET A 136 -0.62 3.56 -1.73
C MET A 136 -0.60 4.12 -3.15
N GLN A 137 0.50 3.93 -3.88
CA GLN A 137 0.56 4.34 -5.29
C GLN A 137 -0.53 3.61 -6.10
N GLY A 138 -1.25 4.37 -6.94
CA GLY A 138 -2.27 3.82 -7.86
C GLY A 138 -1.69 3.11 -9.09
N PRO A 139 -2.52 2.46 -9.92
CA PRO A 139 -2.07 1.80 -11.15
C PRO A 139 -1.40 2.79 -12.12
N VAL A 140 -0.53 2.25 -12.99
CA VAL A 140 0.19 3.02 -14.02
C VAL A 140 0.98 4.17 -13.37
N ASP A 141 1.84 3.80 -12.41
CA ASP A 141 2.73 4.72 -11.68
C ASP A 141 1.97 5.87 -11.01
N GLY A 142 0.81 5.57 -10.40
CA GLY A 142 -0.02 6.55 -9.72
C GLY A 142 -0.87 7.43 -10.64
N ARG A 143 -0.90 7.16 -11.94
CA ARG A 143 -1.59 8.01 -12.92
C ARG A 143 -3.03 7.61 -13.21
N PHE A 144 -3.45 6.41 -12.82
CA PHE A 144 -4.81 5.96 -13.06
C PHE A 144 -5.84 6.81 -12.31
N GLN A 145 -6.77 7.43 -13.04
CA GLN A 145 -7.87 8.20 -12.47
C GLN A 145 -9.09 7.30 -12.21
N ALA A 146 -9.22 6.82 -10.98
CA ALA A 146 -10.37 6.07 -10.53
C ALA A 146 -11.58 6.97 -10.26
N THR A 147 -12.78 6.48 -10.58
CA THR A 147 -14.04 7.12 -10.19
C THR A 147 -14.61 6.57 -8.88
N ASN A 148 -14.20 5.37 -8.47
CA ASN A 148 -14.60 4.76 -7.20
C ASN A 148 -13.55 3.75 -6.71
N LEU A 149 -13.62 3.40 -5.43
CA LEU A 149 -12.74 2.48 -4.71
C LEU A 149 -13.57 1.60 -3.78
N SER A 150 -13.22 0.32 -3.65
CA SER A 150 -13.70 -0.58 -2.60
C SER A 150 -12.56 -1.47 -2.11
N THR A 151 -12.55 -1.84 -0.83
CA THR A 151 -11.47 -2.59 -0.20
C THR A 151 -12.00 -3.71 0.68
N ALA A 152 -11.30 -4.85 0.75
CA ALA A 152 -11.56 -5.92 1.70
C ALA A 152 -10.33 -6.82 1.92
N GLY A 153 -9.99 -7.09 3.17
CA GLY A 153 -8.84 -7.90 3.59
C GLY A 153 -7.55 -7.52 2.88
N SER A 154 -7.23 -6.23 2.93
CA SER A 154 -6.09 -5.53 2.31
C SER A 154 -6.04 -5.58 0.79
N THR A 155 -7.11 -6.04 0.13
CA THR A 155 -7.23 -5.98 -1.32
C THR A 155 -8.09 -4.77 -1.71
N THR A 156 -7.50 -3.84 -2.47
CA THR A 156 -8.20 -2.70 -3.06
C THR A 156 -8.66 -3.01 -4.47
N LEU A 157 -9.89 -2.64 -4.82
CA LEU A 157 -10.47 -2.61 -6.16
C LEU A 157 -10.72 -1.15 -6.58
N LEU A 158 -10.24 -0.79 -7.77
CA LEU A 158 -10.51 0.50 -8.41
C LEU A 158 -11.28 0.31 -9.71
N ILE A 159 -12.03 1.33 -10.11
CA ILE A 159 -12.68 1.43 -11.42
C ILE A 159 -12.57 2.86 -11.96
N ASN A 160 -12.25 3.05 -13.25
CA ASN A 160 -12.29 4.38 -13.90
C ASN A 160 -13.64 4.64 -14.59
N LYS A 161 -13.78 5.80 -15.22
CA LYS A 161 -15.00 6.19 -15.95
C LYS A 161 -15.33 5.34 -17.18
N TYR A 162 -14.38 4.49 -17.62
CA TYR A 162 -14.54 3.59 -18.75
C TYR A 162 -14.69 2.12 -18.34
N GLY A 163 -14.74 1.82 -17.04
CA GLY A 163 -14.85 0.44 -16.57
C GLY A 163 -13.54 -0.35 -16.59
N ASP A 164 -12.38 0.26 -16.82
CA ASP A 164 -11.10 -0.40 -16.52
C ASP A 164 -10.99 -0.56 -15.01
N MET A 165 -10.58 -1.75 -14.58
CA MET A 165 -10.51 -2.11 -13.18
C MET A 165 -9.14 -2.68 -12.85
N TYR A 166 -8.69 -2.37 -11.64
CA TYR A 166 -7.44 -2.86 -11.10
C TYR A 166 -7.65 -3.31 -9.66
N THR A 167 -6.93 -4.36 -9.26
CA THR A 167 -6.88 -4.81 -7.88
C THR A 167 -5.46 -4.88 -7.36
N ARG A 168 -5.24 -4.58 -6.09
CA ARG A 168 -3.93 -4.73 -5.45
C ARG A 168 -4.09 -5.21 -4.01
N LEU A 169 -3.29 -6.19 -3.62
CA LEU A 169 -3.11 -6.62 -2.25
C LEU A 169 -1.97 -5.80 -1.64
N TRP A 170 -2.30 -4.90 -0.73
CA TRP A 170 -1.33 -3.98 -0.13
C TRP A 170 -1.92 -3.41 1.16
N ASP A 171 -1.10 -3.30 2.18
CA ASP A 171 -1.34 -2.51 3.39
C ASP A 171 0.01 -2.08 3.98
N PHE A 172 -0.04 -1.40 5.13
CA PHE A 172 1.16 -0.89 5.79
C PHE A 172 2.14 -2.01 6.17
N ASP A 173 1.65 -3.13 6.71
CA ASP A 173 2.45 -4.31 7.10
C ASP A 173 3.13 -4.94 5.88
N MET A 174 2.45 -4.99 4.72
CA MET A 174 3.00 -5.57 3.48
C MET A 174 4.00 -4.63 2.78
N SER A 175 3.91 -3.32 2.99
CA SER A 175 4.61 -2.31 2.18
C SER A 175 6.13 -2.26 2.35
N GLY A 176 6.67 -2.82 3.44
CA GLY A 176 8.06 -2.57 3.87
C GLY A 176 8.18 -1.54 5.01
N ALA A 177 7.06 -0.98 5.46
CA ALA A 177 7.05 0.08 6.45
C ALA A 177 7.15 -0.42 7.90
N ASP A 178 6.63 -1.62 8.22
CA ASP A 178 6.51 -2.09 9.60
C ASP A 178 7.67 -2.99 10.05
N THR A 179 8.88 -2.40 10.02
CA THR A 179 10.13 -3.09 10.41
C THR A 179 10.24 -3.39 11.90
N LEU A 180 9.27 -2.97 12.71
CA LEU A 180 9.22 -3.31 14.14
C LEU A 180 8.74 -4.75 14.33
N PHE A 181 7.77 -5.18 13.53
CA PHE A 181 7.14 -6.49 13.66
C PHE A 181 7.53 -7.48 12.57
N PHE A 182 7.98 -6.99 11.42
CA PHE A 182 8.31 -7.84 10.27
C PHE A 182 9.68 -7.52 9.68
N SER A 183 10.18 -8.48 8.91
CA SER A 183 11.41 -8.35 8.16
C SER A 183 11.12 -8.46 6.68
N TYR A 184 11.82 -7.64 5.90
CA TYR A 184 11.60 -7.47 4.47
C TYR A 184 12.90 -7.71 3.72
N THR A 185 12.77 -8.12 2.46
CA THR A 185 13.92 -8.19 1.56
C THR A 185 13.49 -8.08 0.09
N PRO A 186 14.23 -7.37 -0.76
CA PRO A 186 14.06 -7.46 -2.21
C PRO A 186 14.79 -8.67 -2.81
N GLU A 187 15.59 -9.41 -2.03
CA GLU A 187 16.34 -10.55 -2.54
C GLU A 187 15.42 -11.75 -2.82
N ASP A 188 15.84 -12.57 -3.77
CA ASP A 188 15.26 -13.90 -3.97
C ASP A 188 15.64 -14.80 -2.79
N GLN A 189 14.63 -15.49 -2.26
CA GLN A 189 14.70 -16.35 -1.08
C GLN A 189 14.50 -17.83 -1.43
N GLY A 190 14.37 -18.16 -2.72
CA GLY A 190 14.19 -19.52 -3.22
C GLY A 190 12.94 -20.18 -2.63
N ASP A 191 13.10 -21.41 -2.12
CA ASP A 191 11.99 -22.22 -1.61
C ASP A 191 11.69 -22.03 -0.11
N LEU A 192 12.28 -21.00 0.53
CA LEU A 192 11.99 -20.68 1.93
C LEU A 192 10.48 -20.53 2.14
N LYS A 193 9.99 -21.07 3.26
CA LYS A 193 8.57 -20.97 3.64
C LYS A 193 8.37 -19.77 4.53
N GLY A 194 7.25 -19.08 4.38
CA GLY A 194 6.83 -18.10 5.37
C GLY A 194 6.52 -18.78 6.70
N ALA A 195 6.53 -17.99 7.78
CA ALA A 195 6.33 -18.51 9.11
C ALA A 195 4.91 -19.09 9.29
N PRO A 196 4.75 -20.18 10.07
CA PRO A 196 3.44 -20.82 10.26
C PRO A 196 2.47 -20.00 11.11
N ASN A 197 2.96 -18.95 11.78
CA ASN A 197 2.19 -17.98 12.52
C ASN A 197 3.04 -16.72 12.74
N ASN A 198 2.41 -15.61 13.10
CA ASN A 198 3.08 -14.33 13.34
C ASN A 198 4.06 -14.37 14.53
N PHE A 199 3.85 -15.23 15.52
CA PHE A 199 4.72 -15.33 16.70
C PHE A 199 6.08 -15.90 16.32
N GLU A 200 6.10 -17.03 15.61
CA GLU A 200 7.34 -17.62 15.09
C GLU A 200 8.04 -16.68 14.12
N GLY A 201 7.29 -16.02 13.23
CA GLY A 201 7.85 -15.01 12.32
C GLY A 201 8.50 -13.84 13.06
N PHE A 202 7.83 -13.28 14.08
CA PHE A 202 8.34 -12.17 14.87
C PHE A 202 9.63 -12.54 15.60
N PHE A 203 9.73 -13.71 16.22
CA PHE A 203 10.92 -14.06 16.98
C PHE A 203 12.08 -14.57 16.10
N ALA A 204 11.79 -15.30 15.03
CA ALA A 204 12.81 -15.82 14.11
C ALA A 204 13.60 -14.71 13.39
N GLN A 205 13.06 -13.50 13.30
CA GLN A 205 13.74 -12.40 12.63
C GLN A 205 14.91 -11.80 13.42
N TYR A 206 14.96 -12.02 14.74
CA TYR A 206 15.97 -11.41 15.61
C TYR A 206 17.20 -12.32 15.76
N PRO A 207 18.40 -11.89 15.29
CA PRO A 207 19.58 -12.74 15.31
C PRO A 207 19.98 -13.24 16.72
N PHE A 208 19.71 -12.44 17.76
CA PHE A 208 20.03 -12.78 19.14
C PHE A 208 19.11 -13.86 19.75
N LEU A 209 18.05 -14.26 19.04
CA LEU A 209 17.11 -15.31 19.47
C LEU A 209 17.29 -16.62 18.70
N ARG A 210 18.30 -16.73 17.82
CA ARG A 210 18.46 -17.87 16.93
C ARG A 210 18.69 -19.21 17.63
N ASP A 211 19.25 -19.20 18.83
CA ASP A 211 19.41 -20.41 19.65
C ASP A 211 18.07 -20.96 20.17
N ILE A 212 17.04 -20.11 20.25
CA ILE A 212 15.69 -20.45 20.72
C ILE A 212 14.75 -20.68 19.53
N PHE A 213 14.93 -19.91 18.45
CA PHE A 213 14.16 -19.98 17.21
C PHE A 213 15.11 -20.20 16.02
N PRO A 214 15.58 -21.46 15.80
CA PRO A 214 16.61 -21.76 14.81
C PRO A 214 16.11 -21.79 13.37
N THR A 215 14.80 -21.96 13.17
CA THR A 215 14.19 -22.07 11.84
C THR A 215 14.22 -20.71 11.13
N GLU A 216 14.80 -20.69 9.93
CA GLU A 216 14.73 -19.54 9.04
C GLU A 216 13.45 -19.59 8.21
N PHE A 217 12.75 -18.46 8.16
CA PHE A 217 11.54 -18.29 7.36
C PHE A 217 11.75 -17.20 6.30
N ALA A 218 10.98 -17.28 5.21
CA ALA A 218 10.96 -16.24 4.19
C ALA A 218 10.50 -14.91 4.80
N LYS A 219 11.34 -13.88 4.65
CA LYS A 219 11.01 -12.48 4.89
C LYS A 219 9.96 -12.02 3.89
N PHE A 220 9.25 -10.95 4.19
CA PHE A 220 8.26 -10.37 3.29
C PHE A 220 8.95 -9.85 2.03
N GLN A 221 8.55 -10.34 0.87
CA GLN A 221 9.16 -9.96 -0.40
C GLN A 221 8.84 -8.50 -0.76
N LEU A 222 9.88 -7.73 -1.09
CA LEU A 222 9.77 -6.44 -1.75
C LEU A 222 10.02 -6.55 -3.26
N PRO A 223 9.32 -5.76 -4.09
CA PRO A 223 8.26 -4.84 -3.72
C PRO A 223 6.98 -5.60 -3.30
N PRO A 224 6.04 -4.96 -2.58
CA PRO A 224 4.75 -5.57 -2.26
C PRO A 224 3.98 -5.99 -3.53
N PRO A 225 2.95 -6.85 -3.44
CA PRO A 225 2.17 -7.24 -4.60
C PRO A 225 1.69 -6.05 -5.44
N GLN A 226 1.83 -6.19 -6.76
CA GLN A 226 1.60 -5.12 -7.72
C GLN A 226 0.13 -5.05 -8.16
N TRP A 227 -0.26 -3.95 -8.82
CA TRP A 227 -1.58 -3.81 -9.39
C TRP A 227 -1.83 -4.86 -10.49
N LEU A 228 -2.90 -5.62 -10.34
CA LEU A 228 -3.39 -6.56 -11.34
C LEU A 228 -4.57 -5.96 -12.08
N LYS A 229 -4.47 -5.91 -13.41
CA LYS A 229 -5.58 -5.49 -14.24
C LYS A 229 -6.66 -6.56 -14.28
N GLN A 230 -7.92 -6.15 -14.10
CA GLN A 230 -9.07 -7.02 -14.20
C GLN A 230 -9.69 -6.96 -15.61
N PRO A 231 -10.22 -8.09 -16.14
CA PRO A 231 -10.84 -8.11 -17.46
C PRO A 231 -12.08 -7.22 -17.51
N LYS A 232 -12.37 -6.64 -18.68
CA LYS A 232 -13.60 -5.89 -18.92
C LYS A 232 -14.83 -6.75 -18.67
N ILE A 233 -15.88 -6.10 -18.17
CA ILE A 233 -17.21 -6.72 -18.06
C ILE A 233 -17.89 -6.64 -19.43
N PRO A 234 -18.50 -7.73 -19.94
CA PRO A 234 -19.08 -7.78 -21.29
C PRO A 234 -20.47 -7.11 -21.40
N GLY A 235 -20.84 -6.20 -20.50
CA GLY A 235 -22.14 -5.56 -20.52
C GLY A 235 -22.14 -4.18 -19.85
N GLU A 236 -23.32 -3.69 -19.51
CA GLU A 236 -23.47 -2.36 -18.93
C GLU A 236 -23.16 -2.40 -17.43
N ILE A 237 -22.40 -1.40 -16.96
CA ILE A 237 -21.93 -1.30 -15.58
C ILE A 237 -22.02 0.14 -15.08
N THR A 238 -21.99 0.31 -13.76
CA THR A 238 -21.87 1.61 -13.10
C THR A 238 -20.54 1.69 -12.34
N SER A 239 -20.30 2.82 -11.68
CA SER A 239 -19.17 2.98 -10.75
C SER A 239 -19.40 2.31 -9.40
N THR A 240 -20.59 1.77 -9.11
CA THR A 240 -20.87 1.11 -7.84
C THR A 240 -20.21 -0.26 -7.81
N ILE A 241 -19.13 -0.38 -7.04
CA ILE A 241 -18.29 -1.58 -6.94
C ILE A 241 -18.20 -2.04 -5.49
N SER A 242 -17.99 -3.34 -5.29
CA SER A 242 -17.62 -3.89 -3.99
C SER A 242 -16.62 -5.03 -4.13
N ILE A 243 -15.82 -5.24 -3.11
CA ILE A 243 -15.02 -6.45 -2.90
C ILE A 243 -15.37 -7.01 -1.52
N HIS A 244 -15.39 -8.32 -1.38
CA HIS A 244 -15.61 -8.98 -0.08
C HIS A 244 -14.75 -10.23 0.07
N GLN A 245 -14.42 -10.55 1.32
CA GLN A 245 -13.73 -11.78 1.68
C GLN A 245 -14.64 -12.99 1.49
N THR A 246 -14.11 -14.04 0.86
CA THR A 246 -14.79 -15.35 0.71
C THR A 246 -14.04 -16.48 1.41
N GLY A 247 -12.93 -16.15 2.09
CA GLY A 247 -12.12 -17.08 2.86
C GLY A 247 -10.87 -16.40 3.45
N HIS A 248 -10.04 -17.18 4.14
CA HIS A 248 -8.96 -16.68 5.00
C HIS A 248 -7.63 -16.35 4.30
N ARG A 249 -7.57 -16.58 2.98
CA ARG A 249 -6.40 -16.28 2.15
C ARG A 249 -6.63 -15.01 1.35
N SER A 250 -5.57 -14.30 0.98
CA SER A 250 -5.66 -13.10 0.14
C SER A 250 -6.29 -13.36 -1.24
N ALA A 251 -6.15 -14.57 -1.79
CA ALA A 251 -6.79 -14.97 -3.04
C ALA A 251 -8.31 -15.19 -2.93
N HIS A 252 -8.85 -15.35 -1.72
CA HIS A 252 -10.27 -15.61 -1.50
C HIS A 252 -11.05 -14.30 -1.36
N ARG A 253 -11.22 -13.63 -2.50
CA ARG A 253 -12.01 -12.41 -2.65
C ARG A 253 -12.93 -12.53 -3.85
N GLU A 254 -14.13 -11.95 -3.76
CA GLU A 254 -15.04 -11.79 -4.89
C GLU A 254 -15.23 -10.30 -5.17
N LEU A 255 -15.14 -9.95 -6.45
CA LEU A 255 -15.39 -8.62 -6.98
C LEU A 255 -16.85 -8.55 -7.43
N ARG A 256 -17.53 -7.45 -7.15
CA ARG A 256 -18.87 -7.15 -7.68
C ARG A 256 -18.92 -5.76 -8.29
N VAL A 257 -19.68 -5.64 -9.37
CA VAL A 257 -19.93 -4.38 -10.07
C VAL A 257 -21.40 -4.31 -10.42
N GLU A 258 -22.09 -3.28 -9.95
CA GLU A 258 -23.48 -3.02 -10.33
C GLU A 258 -23.58 -2.82 -11.83
N GLY A 259 -24.65 -3.34 -12.44
CA GLY A 259 -24.86 -3.18 -13.86
C GLY A 259 -26.19 -3.70 -14.37
N ARG A 260 -26.25 -3.86 -15.69
CA ARG A 260 -27.42 -4.38 -16.39
C ARG A 260 -26.98 -5.40 -17.43
N GLN A 261 -27.78 -6.47 -17.55
CA GLN A 261 -27.65 -7.44 -18.63
C GLN A 261 -29.03 -7.72 -19.20
N ASN A 262 -29.20 -7.59 -20.51
CA ASN A 262 -30.46 -7.86 -21.22
C ASN A 262 -31.67 -7.14 -20.58
N GLY A 263 -31.50 -5.86 -20.23
CA GLY A 263 -32.53 -5.04 -19.60
C GLY A 263 -32.77 -5.30 -18.10
N LYS A 264 -32.18 -6.35 -17.50
CA LYS A 264 -32.32 -6.68 -16.08
C LYS A 264 -31.21 -6.04 -15.26
N VAL A 265 -31.57 -5.32 -14.20
CA VAL A 265 -30.62 -4.73 -13.25
C VAL A 265 -30.13 -5.79 -12.27
N GLY A 266 -28.85 -5.72 -11.90
CA GLY A 266 -28.21 -6.66 -10.98
C GLY A 266 -26.74 -6.31 -10.79
N TYR A 267 -25.91 -7.32 -10.59
CA TYR A 267 -24.47 -7.14 -10.46
C TYR A 267 -23.70 -8.22 -11.21
N TRP A 268 -22.57 -7.80 -11.78
CA TRP A 268 -21.53 -8.66 -12.30
C TRP A 268 -20.64 -9.09 -11.16
N HIS A 269 -20.21 -10.35 -11.14
CA HIS A 269 -19.32 -10.85 -10.12
C HIS A 269 -18.34 -11.90 -10.64
N LYS A 270 -17.18 -11.99 -9.98
CA LYS A 270 -16.18 -13.04 -10.17
C LYS A 270 -15.21 -13.08 -8.97
N PRO A 271 -14.48 -14.19 -8.76
CA PRO A 271 -13.29 -14.19 -7.93
C PRO A 271 -12.26 -13.13 -8.38
N VAL A 272 -11.39 -12.69 -7.47
CA VAL A 272 -10.35 -11.67 -7.77
C VAL A 272 -9.36 -12.10 -8.85
N ASP A 273 -9.18 -13.40 -9.07
CA ASP A 273 -8.32 -13.93 -10.14
C ASP A 273 -8.69 -13.32 -11.51
N PRO A 274 -7.77 -12.57 -12.17
CA PRO A 274 -8.03 -11.94 -13.45
C PRO A 274 -8.32 -12.93 -14.59
N LYS A 275 -7.98 -14.21 -14.44
CA LYS A 275 -8.27 -15.26 -15.42
C LYS A 275 -9.72 -15.75 -15.39
N THR A 276 -10.47 -15.43 -14.34
CA THR A 276 -11.86 -15.88 -14.21
C THR A 276 -12.81 -14.95 -14.97
N SER A 277 -13.81 -15.53 -15.65
CA SER A 277 -14.85 -14.79 -16.37
C SER A 277 -15.92 -14.21 -15.44
N TRP A 278 -16.45 -13.04 -15.83
CA TRP A 278 -17.58 -12.40 -15.16
C TRP A 278 -18.88 -13.19 -15.32
N ARG A 279 -19.68 -13.24 -14.26
CA ARG A 279 -21.05 -13.76 -14.25
C ARG A 279 -22.01 -12.66 -13.81
N PHE A 280 -23.27 -12.72 -14.26
CA PHE A 280 -24.29 -11.73 -13.90
C PHE A 280 -25.38 -12.37 -13.05
N THR A 281 -25.74 -11.71 -11.95
CA THR A 281 -26.87 -12.09 -11.10
C THR A 281 -27.91 -10.96 -11.12
N PRO A 282 -29.12 -11.19 -11.66
CA PRO A 282 -30.18 -10.19 -11.64
C PRO A 282 -30.75 -10.01 -10.23
N VAL A 283 -31.12 -8.78 -9.88
CA VAL A 283 -31.77 -8.45 -8.61
C VAL A 283 -33.18 -7.95 -8.89
N ALA A 284 -34.18 -8.69 -8.42
CA ALA A 284 -35.58 -8.37 -8.69
C ALA A 284 -35.94 -6.98 -8.15
N LYS A 285 -36.61 -6.17 -8.98
CA LYS A 285 -37.07 -4.81 -8.67
C LYS A 285 -35.95 -3.81 -8.32
N ALA A 286 -34.68 -4.16 -8.56
CA ALA A 286 -33.57 -3.23 -8.38
C ALA A 286 -33.58 -2.12 -9.43
N LYS A 287 -33.03 -0.98 -9.05
CA LYS A 287 -32.69 0.15 -9.93
C LYS A 287 -31.20 0.41 -9.79
N LEU A 288 -30.58 0.92 -10.86
CA LEU A 288 -29.19 1.34 -10.79
C LEU A 288 -29.06 2.48 -9.76
N SER A 289 -28.11 2.33 -8.85
CA SER A 289 -27.76 3.34 -7.85
C SER A 289 -26.91 4.47 -8.42
N SER A 290 -26.18 4.19 -9.51
CA SER A 290 -25.30 5.13 -10.19
C SER A 290 -25.54 5.18 -11.69
N ALA A 291 -25.02 6.21 -12.35
CA ALA A 291 -25.06 6.32 -13.80
C ALA A 291 -24.22 5.21 -14.47
N LEU A 292 -24.62 4.82 -15.68
CA LEU A 292 -23.84 3.90 -16.49
C LEU A 292 -22.50 4.53 -16.89
N LEU A 293 -21.45 3.73 -16.82
CA LEU A 293 -20.13 4.08 -17.34
C LEU A 293 -20.03 3.81 -18.83
N ASP A 294 -19.07 4.47 -19.47
CA ASP A 294 -18.70 4.19 -20.86
C ASP A 294 -17.81 2.95 -20.92
N ASN A 295 -18.42 1.79 -20.70
CA ASN A 295 -17.75 0.48 -20.68
C ASN A 295 -17.57 -0.10 -22.10
N ARG A 296 -16.95 0.67 -22.98
CA ARG A 296 -16.60 0.19 -24.33
C ARG A 296 -15.60 -0.97 -24.27
N ALA A 297 -15.62 -1.80 -25.30
CA ALA A 297 -14.73 -2.94 -25.39
C ALA A 297 -13.25 -2.50 -25.49
N GLY A 298 -12.35 -3.36 -24.97
CA GLY A 298 -10.91 -3.15 -25.02
C GLY A 298 -10.35 -2.34 -23.84
N ASP A 299 -9.02 -2.22 -23.79
CA ASP A 299 -8.33 -1.42 -22.79
C ASP A 299 -8.50 0.07 -23.06
N THR A 300 -9.03 0.81 -22.08
CA THR A 300 -9.20 2.26 -22.14
C THR A 300 -8.43 3.01 -21.06
N THR A 301 -7.52 2.33 -20.35
CA THR A 301 -6.77 2.87 -19.20
C THR A 301 -6.04 4.17 -19.58
N SER A 302 -5.43 4.23 -20.76
CA SER A 302 -4.62 5.36 -21.21
C SER A 302 -5.41 6.65 -21.47
N LEU A 303 -6.74 6.58 -21.61
CA LEU A 303 -7.58 7.70 -22.02
C LEU A 303 -7.85 8.73 -20.91
N THR A 304 -7.53 8.41 -19.65
CA THR A 304 -7.77 9.26 -18.46
C THR A 304 -6.58 9.29 -17.50
N LEU A 305 -5.36 9.10 -17.99
CA LEU A 305 -4.22 9.17 -17.09
C LEU A 305 -3.99 10.60 -16.61
N SER A 306 -3.74 10.75 -15.31
CA SER A 306 -3.10 11.96 -14.78
C SER A 306 -1.71 12.15 -15.42
N PRO A 307 -1.18 13.39 -15.41
CA PRO A 307 0.21 13.64 -15.81
C PRO A 307 1.19 12.78 -14.99
N VAL A 308 2.35 12.51 -15.58
CA VAL A 308 3.50 11.95 -14.83
C VAL A 308 3.91 12.91 -13.70
N SER A 309 4.54 12.39 -12.65
CA SER A 309 5.11 13.23 -11.60
C SER A 309 6.19 14.14 -12.19
N ASP A 310 6.16 15.43 -11.82
CA ASP A 310 7.15 16.43 -12.22
C ASP A 310 8.27 16.59 -11.17
N VAL A 311 8.39 15.63 -10.26
CA VAL A 311 9.35 15.70 -9.16
C VAL A 311 10.64 14.99 -9.58
N HIS A 312 11.68 15.77 -9.82
CA HIS A 312 13.00 15.26 -10.17
C HIS A 312 14.02 15.75 -9.14
N TYR A 313 14.95 14.88 -8.74
CA TYR A 313 16.06 15.27 -7.88
C TYR A 313 17.40 14.91 -8.52
N SER A 314 18.41 15.75 -8.30
CA SER A 314 19.78 15.44 -8.70
C SER A 314 20.79 15.98 -7.70
N GLY A 315 21.92 15.28 -7.57
CA GLY A 315 23.00 15.64 -6.68
C GLY A 315 24.35 15.23 -7.25
N ARG A 316 25.40 15.84 -6.71
CA ARG A 316 26.80 15.48 -6.98
C ARG A 316 27.47 15.17 -5.66
N ASP A 317 28.18 14.05 -5.63
CA ASP A 317 28.98 13.65 -4.49
C ASP A 317 30.33 14.36 -4.46
N GLU A 318 30.98 14.36 -3.30
CA GLU A 318 32.32 14.94 -3.11
C GLU A 318 33.38 14.26 -4.01
N ASP A 319 33.23 12.96 -4.30
CA ASP A 319 34.07 12.21 -5.23
C ASP A 319 33.76 12.51 -6.72
N GLY A 320 32.83 13.43 -7.02
CA GLY A 320 32.56 13.96 -8.35
C GLY A 320 31.59 13.16 -9.22
N TRP A 321 31.12 12.00 -8.75
CA TRP A 321 30.03 11.25 -9.39
C TRP A 321 28.66 11.90 -9.09
N THR A 322 27.65 11.59 -9.90
CA THR A 322 26.30 12.16 -9.77
C THR A 322 25.27 11.08 -9.51
N ILE A 323 24.22 11.45 -8.77
CA ILE A 323 23.00 10.65 -8.59
C ILE A 323 21.78 11.48 -8.96
N SER A 324 20.79 10.86 -9.56
CA SER A 324 19.53 11.51 -9.86
C SER A 324 18.38 10.53 -9.84
N THR A 325 17.18 11.06 -9.63
CA THR A 325 15.93 10.32 -9.80
C THR A 325 14.92 11.21 -10.50
N ARG A 326 14.01 10.60 -11.26
CA ARG A 326 13.03 11.31 -12.08
C ARG A 326 11.63 10.79 -11.78
N GLU A 327 10.65 11.67 -11.98
CA GLU A 327 9.23 11.34 -11.86
C GLU A 327 8.89 10.72 -10.50
N PHE A 328 9.54 11.20 -9.43
CA PHE A 328 9.38 10.67 -8.09
C PHE A 328 7.94 10.85 -7.61
N ASP A 329 7.24 9.74 -7.40
CA ASP A 329 5.96 9.73 -6.70
C ASP A 329 6.21 9.44 -5.23
N TYR A 330 5.80 10.35 -4.34
CA TYR A 330 6.00 10.20 -2.90
C TYR A 330 5.15 9.08 -2.24
N ALA A 331 4.33 8.37 -3.02
CA ALA A 331 3.65 7.13 -2.64
C ALA A 331 4.26 5.86 -3.27
N THR A 332 5.33 5.97 -4.07
CA THR A 332 5.95 4.83 -4.72
C THR A 332 6.60 3.88 -3.71
N ASP A 333 6.53 2.58 -4.01
CA ASP A 333 7.27 1.54 -3.27
C ASP A 333 8.62 1.22 -3.93
N VAL A 334 8.82 1.66 -5.19
CA VAL A 334 10.02 1.42 -6.00
C VAL A 334 10.43 2.71 -6.71
N GLN A 335 11.70 3.10 -6.59
CA GLN A 335 12.23 4.28 -7.26
C GLN A 335 13.60 4.00 -7.89
N PRO A 336 13.75 4.15 -9.21
CA PRO A 336 15.05 4.13 -9.86
C PRO A 336 15.92 5.34 -9.49
N TYR A 337 17.21 5.09 -9.31
CA TYR A 337 18.25 6.10 -9.14
C TYR A 337 19.35 5.91 -10.18
N THR A 338 19.55 6.89 -11.05
CA THR A 338 20.65 6.86 -12.00
C THR A 338 21.91 7.41 -11.34
N VAL A 339 22.96 6.59 -11.28
CA VAL A 339 24.30 6.96 -10.80
C VAL A 339 25.27 7.01 -11.98
N CYS A 340 25.98 8.13 -12.13
CA CYS A 340 26.95 8.32 -13.22
C CYS A 340 28.34 8.68 -12.69
N ALA A 341 29.37 8.01 -13.21
CA ALA A 341 30.77 8.27 -12.90
C ALA A 341 31.67 7.88 -14.09
N GLY A 342 32.71 8.67 -14.36
CA GLY A 342 33.69 8.35 -15.40
C GLY A 342 33.09 8.23 -16.82
N GLY A 343 32.00 8.93 -17.11
CA GLY A 343 31.30 8.88 -18.40
C GLY A 343 30.32 7.72 -18.58
N SER A 344 30.19 6.83 -17.59
CA SER A 344 29.23 5.72 -17.58
C SER A 344 28.14 5.96 -16.53
N CYS A 345 26.94 5.42 -16.78
CA CYS A 345 25.81 5.48 -15.86
C CYS A 345 25.19 4.10 -15.64
N VAL A 346 24.55 3.92 -14.48
CA VAL A 346 23.83 2.72 -14.07
C VAL A 346 22.58 3.11 -13.31
N ASP A 347 21.53 2.29 -13.37
CA ASP A 347 20.35 2.48 -12.52
C ASP A 347 20.45 1.57 -11.29
N LEU A 348 20.15 2.14 -10.12
CA LEU A 348 20.00 1.42 -8.87
C LEU A 348 18.52 1.43 -8.51
N THR A 349 17.99 0.29 -8.09
CA THR A 349 16.58 0.18 -7.69
C THR A 349 16.48 0.41 -6.19
N ALA A 350 15.73 1.43 -5.79
CA ALA A 350 15.36 1.63 -4.39
C ALA A 350 13.98 1.05 -4.11
N TYR A 351 13.89 0.22 -3.08
CA TYR A 351 12.64 -0.24 -2.49
C TYR A 351 12.41 0.59 -1.24
N ILE A 352 11.33 1.36 -1.18
CA ILE A 352 11.11 2.36 -0.13
C ILE A 352 9.70 2.25 0.43
N ALA A 353 9.58 2.52 1.73
CA ALA A 353 8.29 2.59 2.40
C ALA A 353 8.32 3.73 3.44
N PRO A 354 7.18 4.41 3.69
CA PRO A 354 7.12 5.45 4.70
C PRO A 354 7.33 4.87 6.11
N THR A 355 8.09 5.56 6.96
CA THR A 355 8.36 5.07 8.33
C THR A 355 7.21 5.38 9.30
N PRO A 356 6.88 4.47 10.24
CA PRO A 356 5.98 4.79 11.35
C PRO A 356 6.49 6.00 12.14
N ARG A 357 5.57 6.87 12.57
CA ARG A 357 5.87 8.05 13.39
C ARG A 357 4.68 8.39 14.28
N PRO A 358 4.88 9.06 15.42
CA PRO A 358 3.78 9.42 16.32
C PRO A 358 3.09 10.76 15.96
N GLY A 359 3.82 11.70 15.37
CA GLY A 359 3.34 13.07 15.15
C GLY A 359 2.84 13.31 13.74
N TRP A 360 1.82 14.15 13.57
CA TRP A 360 1.18 14.52 12.29
C TRP A 360 2.16 15.06 11.22
N THR A 361 1.89 14.76 9.95
CA THR A 361 2.62 15.30 8.78
C THR A 361 1.63 15.80 7.72
N PRO A 362 1.95 16.90 7.00
CA PRO A 362 1.08 17.40 5.94
C PRO A 362 0.94 16.42 4.77
N MET A 363 -0.25 16.41 4.18
CA MET A 363 -0.56 15.70 2.93
C MET A 363 0.36 16.15 1.79
N GLY A 364 0.72 15.20 0.91
CA GLY A 364 1.56 15.45 -0.26
C GLY A 364 3.05 15.68 0.05
N LEU A 365 3.77 16.20 -0.94
CA LEU A 365 5.16 16.64 -0.81
C LEU A 365 5.17 18.12 -0.39
N THR A 366 5.82 18.44 0.73
CA THR A 366 5.87 19.82 1.26
C THR A 366 7.29 20.24 1.63
N ALA A 367 7.46 21.37 2.30
CA ALA A 367 8.75 21.76 2.88
C ALA A 367 9.15 20.89 4.09
N THR A 368 8.18 20.25 4.75
CA THR A 368 8.45 19.24 5.79
C THR A 368 8.88 17.95 5.10
N PRO A 369 10.11 17.45 5.33
CA PRO A 369 10.57 16.23 4.70
C PRO A 369 9.73 15.03 5.12
N ARG A 370 9.34 14.21 4.15
CA ARG A 370 8.88 12.85 4.39
C ARG A 370 10.06 11.96 4.70
N LEU A 371 9.86 10.95 5.55
CA LEU A 371 10.86 9.97 5.92
C LEU A 371 10.45 8.59 5.38
N TYR A 372 11.41 7.92 4.77
CA TYR A 372 11.29 6.59 4.23
C TYR A 372 12.44 5.73 4.72
N GLN A 373 12.20 4.43 4.75
CA GLN A 373 13.21 3.42 4.95
C GLN A 373 13.12 2.38 3.84
N GLY A 374 14.18 1.62 3.66
CA GLY A 374 14.15 0.46 2.77
C GLY A 374 15.54 0.09 2.27
N PHE A 375 15.65 -0.25 1.00
CA PHE A 375 16.85 -0.85 0.42
C PHE A 375 17.21 -0.19 -0.91
N LEU A 376 18.51 -0.02 -1.15
CA LEU A 376 19.06 0.24 -2.47
C LEU A 376 19.71 -1.04 -3.00
N ARG A 377 19.41 -1.42 -4.23
CA ARG A 377 19.87 -2.67 -4.85
C ARG A 377 20.53 -2.39 -6.20
N VAL A 378 21.55 -3.19 -6.51
CA VAL A 378 22.11 -3.30 -7.86
C VAL A 378 21.33 -4.36 -8.64
N ASP A 379 20.87 -4.01 -9.83
CA ASP A 379 20.22 -4.96 -10.73
C ASP A 379 21.25 -5.84 -11.45
N ASP A 380 20.91 -7.11 -11.68
CA ASP A 380 21.87 -8.11 -12.18
C ASP A 380 22.41 -7.76 -13.58
N GLU A 381 21.57 -7.12 -14.41
CA GLU A 381 21.94 -6.65 -15.75
C GLU A 381 23.04 -5.59 -15.75
N ASP A 382 23.19 -4.88 -14.63
CA ASP A 382 24.08 -3.74 -14.51
C ASP A 382 25.43 -4.08 -13.86
N LYS A 383 25.57 -5.29 -13.30
CA LYS A 383 26.83 -5.77 -12.69
C LYS A 383 28.02 -5.74 -13.64
N ALA A 384 27.83 -6.18 -14.89
CA ALA A 384 28.89 -6.19 -15.90
C ALA A 384 29.33 -4.75 -16.27
N ARG A 385 28.38 -3.83 -16.36
CA ARG A 385 28.62 -2.41 -16.65
C ARG A 385 29.41 -1.74 -15.53
N ILE A 386 29.04 -2.02 -14.28
CA ILE A 386 29.75 -1.53 -13.09
C ILE A 386 31.19 -2.05 -13.08
N ALA A 387 31.40 -3.34 -13.32
CA ALA A 387 32.73 -3.96 -13.33
C ALA A 387 33.65 -3.40 -14.44
N ALA A 388 33.09 -2.99 -15.57
CA ALA A 388 33.85 -2.43 -16.70
C ALA A 388 34.35 -0.98 -16.47
N SER A 389 33.83 -0.26 -15.47
CA SER A 389 34.22 1.13 -15.19
C SER A 389 34.70 1.27 -13.73
N PRO A 390 36.01 1.41 -13.48
CA PRO A 390 36.53 1.58 -12.12
C PRO A 390 35.93 2.77 -11.36
N ALA A 391 35.64 3.87 -12.08
CA ALA A 391 34.98 5.05 -11.50
C ALA A 391 33.54 4.75 -11.09
N LEU A 392 32.80 4.01 -11.91
CA LEU A 392 31.43 3.59 -11.60
C LEU A 392 31.40 2.58 -10.46
N ALA A 393 32.30 1.59 -10.46
CA ALA A 393 32.46 0.65 -9.36
C ALA A 393 32.72 1.36 -8.03
N LYS A 394 33.63 2.35 -8.00
CA LYS A 394 33.87 3.16 -6.79
C LYS A 394 32.60 3.90 -6.34
N ALA A 395 31.86 4.52 -7.27
CA ALA A 395 30.62 5.25 -6.94
C ALA A 395 29.52 4.33 -6.39
N VAL A 396 29.29 3.17 -7.02
CA VAL A 396 28.29 2.20 -6.55
C VAL A 396 28.70 1.59 -5.22
N SER A 397 29.97 1.20 -5.03
CA SER A 397 30.45 0.66 -3.75
C SER A 397 30.37 1.66 -2.60
N ALA A 398 30.39 2.97 -2.87
CA ALA A 398 30.15 3.99 -1.85
C ALA A 398 28.70 4.03 -1.35
N LEU A 399 27.74 3.53 -2.14
CA LEU A 399 26.33 3.42 -1.77
C LEU A 399 25.93 2.01 -1.34
N ILE A 400 26.58 1.00 -1.90
CA ILE A 400 26.28 -0.42 -1.70
C ILE A 400 27.60 -1.17 -1.47
N PRO A 401 28.19 -1.09 -0.27
CA PRO A 401 29.53 -1.63 -0.01
C PRO A 401 29.64 -3.15 -0.17
N ASN A 402 28.55 -3.87 0.07
CA ASN A 402 28.51 -5.33 -0.08
C ASN A 402 28.25 -5.78 -1.54
N GLY A 403 28.09 -4.84 -2.48
CA GLY A 403 27.88 -5.10 -3.90
C GLY A 403 26.54 -5.74 -4.28
N ARG A 404 25.60 -5.90 -3.33
CA ARG A 404 24.29 -6.55 -3.57
C ARG A 404 23.12 -5.63 -3.21
N MET A 405 23.04 -5.23 -1.94
CA MET A 405 21.96 -4.39 -1.43
C MET A 405 22.39 -3.64 -0.18
N GLN A 406 21.84 -2.45 0.06
CA GLN A 406 22.14 -1.67 1.25
C GLN A 406 20.88 -1.08 1.86
N ASN A 407 20.77 -1.17 3.19
CA ASN A 407 19.71 -0.49 3.92
C ASN A 407 19.87 1.03 3.78
N ILE A 408 18.79 1.71 3.49
CA ILE A 408 18.75 3.17 3.36
C ILE A 408 17.66 3.78 4.23
N ILE A 409 17.94 4.99 4.67
CA ILE A 409 16.96 5.97 5.13
C ILE A 409 16.93 7.07 4.08
N MET A 410 15.74 7.44 3.64
CA MET A 410 15.56 8.47 2.63
C MET A 410 14.64 9.57 3.14
N THR A 411 14.95 10.82 2.80
CA THR A 411 14.02 11.94 2.99
C THR A 411 13.66 12.57 1.66
N ALA A 412 12.45 13.11 1.53
CA ALA A 412 12.02 13.86 0.35
C ALA A 412 11.15 15.06 0.73
N SER A 413 11.41 16.21 0.10
CA SER A 413 10.69 17.46 0.28
C SER A 413 10.60 18.23 -1.04
N THR A 414 9.82 19.31 -1.05
CA THR A 414 9.75 20.23 -2.21
C THR A 414 11.07 20.87 -2.62
N LYS A 415 12.14 20.75 -1.83
CA LYS A 415 13.46 21.36 -2.10
C LYS A 415 14.55 20.33 -2.32
N GLU A 416 14.55 19.25 -1.55
CA GLU A 416 15.65 18.29 -1.52
C GLU A 416 15.17 16.89 -1.18
N MET A 417 15.98 15.93 -1.60
CA MET A 417 15.93 14.53 -1.23
C MET A 417 17.29 14.13 -0.66
N THR A 418 17.31 13.37 0.43
CA THR A 418 18.54 12.81 0.98
C THR A 418 18.44 11.29 0.96
N VAL A 419 19.49 10.61 0.52
CA VAL A 419 19.66 9.17 0.69
C VAL A 419 20.81 8.95 1.67
N PHE A 420 20.52 8.27 2.78
CA PHE A 420 21.48 7.91 3.81
C PHE A 420 21.60 6.39 3.89
N THR A 421 22.79 5.87 3.66
CA THR A 421 23.08 4.45 3.80
C THR A 421 23.54 4.16 5.23
N LEU A 422 23.21 2.99 5.78
CA LEU A 422 23.55 2.68 7.19
C LEU A 422 25.07 2.57 7.45
N ASP A 423 25.89 2.45 6.41
CA ASP A 423 27.35 2.54 6.44
C ASP A 423 27.87 3.99 6.41
N LYS A 424 26.97 4.97 6.63
CA LYS A 424 27.23 6.40 6.84
C LYS A 424 27.52 7.22 5.58
N LYS A 425 27.20 6.74 4.38
CA LYS A 425 27.19 7.61 3.18
C LYS A 425 25.90 8.41 3.18
N MET A 426 26.01 9.72 3.03
CA MET A 426 24.87 10.62 2.84
C MET A 426 25.03 11.34 1.51
N VAL A 427 24.00 11.28 0.67
CA VAL A 427 23.95 12.03 -0.58
C VAL A 427 22.72 12.91 -0.60
N LYS A 428 22.94 14.19 -0.86
CA LYS A 428 21.87 15.19 -0.98
C LYS A 428 21.63 15.52 -2.45
N MET A 429 20.37 15.48 -2.84
CA MET A 429 19.90 15.81 -4.18
C MET A 429 18.93 16.99 -4.09
N ARG A 430 19.15 18.02 -4.89
CA ARG A 430 18.23 19.16 -5.01
C ARG A 430 17.13 18.83 -5.99
N ARG A 431 15.94 19.37 -5.74
CA ARG A 431 14.85 19.33 -6.71
C ARG A 431 15.19 20.23 -7.89
N ASN A 432 15.00 19.74 -9.11
CA ASN A 432 15.28 20.45 -10.35
C ASN A 432 14.00 20.80 -11.11
#